data_AF-A0A1Y2W1R6-F1
#
_entry.id   AF-A0A1Y2W1R6-F1
#
_cell.length_a   1.000
_cell.length_b   1.000
_cell.length_c   1.000
_cell.angle_alpha   90.00
_cell.angle_beta   90.00
_cell.angle_gamma   90.00
#
_symmetry.space_group_name_H-M   'P 1'
#
loop_
_entity.id
_entity.type
_entity.pdbx_description
1 polymer ?
#
loop_
_entity_poly.entity_id
_entity_poly.type
_entity_poly.pdbx_seq_one_letter_code
_entity_poly.pdbx_strand_id
1 'polypeptide(L)'
;MSRFAVYCDWAVTARRCLDGEPPPRHLARFHLWKGIIGYPLVGVEHSTRVAWFYKELVAEVAQSRLDETRKDLYRRFQERVISAHEAHEEVQVRIGTVSQLREPLVQVDAALQLILDLNEYDDKHPVHWTEVFPTENVRSQSRLSPKELWHHFKLESIRPCLVFLVRLLRLLLPDSSALWEECEESLRRREWILQFILDSPRLPNTSTRPQASKARLSTFRTALESRKNTRFRSEPSGTPRDGIYQEEKN
;
A
#
# COMPACT_ATOMS: atom_id res chain seq x y z
N MET A 1 -19.51 -0.96 5.23
CA MET A 1 -18.31 -0.23 5.69
C MET A 1 -17.15 -0.45 4.72
N SER A 2 -16.45 0.60 4.28
CA SER A 2 -15.26 0.49 3.38
C SER A 2 -14.29 -0.56 3.90
N ARG A 3 -13.71 -1.42 3.06
CA ARG A 3 -12.65 -2.32 3.51
C ARG A 3 -11.44 -1.56 4.06
N PHE A 4 -11.26 -0.29 3.67
CA PHE A 4 -10.29 0.61 4.30
C PHE A 4 -10.63 0.84 5.78
N ALA A 5 -11.91 1.08 6.09
CA ALA A 5 -12.38 1.18 7.47
C ALA A 5 -12.17 -0.14 8.21
N VAL A 6 -12.38 -1.29 7.56
CA VAL A 6 -12.07 -2.61 8.13
C VAL A 6 -10.58 -2.74 8.49
N TYR A 7 -9.67 -2.20 7.68
CA TYR A 7 -8.24 -2.22 7.96
C TYR A 7 -7.78 -1.18 9.01
N CYS A 8 -8.44 -0.02 9.09
CA CYS A 8 -8.26 0.88 10.23
C CYS A 8 -8.80 0.24 11.53
N ASP A 9 -9.93 -0.46 11.45
CA ASP A 9 -10.52 -1.23 12.55
C ASP A 9 -9.57 -2.37 12.99
N TRP A 10 -8.72 -2.87 12.10
CA TRP A 10 -7.69 -3.87 12.42
C TRP A 10 -6.56 -3.33 13.28
N ALA A 11 -6.05 -2.12 13.00
CA ALA A 11 -5.06 -1.50 13.87
C ALA A 11 -5.63 -1.19 15.28
N VAL A 12 -6.87 -0.70 15.33
CA VAL A 12 -7.60 -0.51 16.59
C VAL A 12 -7.79 -1.84 17.34
N THR A 13 -8.20 -2.89 16.62
CA THR A 13 -8.39 -4.23 17.19
C THR A 13 -7.08 -4.80 17.73
N ALA A 14 -5.98 -4.68 16.97
CA ALA A 14 -4.67 -5.15 17.41
C ALA A 14 -4.20 -4.42 18.68
N ARG A 15 -4.41 -3.10 18.76
CA ARG A 15 -4.07 -2.29 19.94
C ARG A 15 -4.87 -2.74 21.15
N ARG A 16 -6.19 -2.84 21.03
CA ARG A 16 -7.07 -3.33 22.09
C ARG A 16 -6.63 -4.70 22.62
N CYS A 17 -6.35 -5.64 21.71
CA CYS A 17 -5.84 -6.95 22.09
C CYS A 17 -4.51 -6.85 22.85
N LEU A 18 -3.56 -6.01 22.41
CA LEU A 18 -2.29 -5.81 23.12
C LEU A 18 -2.48 -5.21 24.52
N ASP A 19 -3.51 -4.38 24.70
CA ASP A 19 -3.91 -3.79 25.99
C ASP A 19 -4.72 -4.75 26.88
N GLY A 20 -4.96 -5.98 26.42
CA GLY A 20 -5.72 -6.99 27.16
C GLY A 20 -7.24 -6.83 27.03
N GLU A 21 -7.70 -5.93 26.16
CA GLU A 21 -9.12 -5.77 25.84
C GLU A 21 -9.58 -6.84 24.83
N PRO A 22 -10.85 -7.27 24.88
CA PRO A 22 -11.39 -8.23 23.93
C PRO A 22 -11.55 -7.61 22.52
N PRO A 23 -11.33 -8.39 21.45
CA PRO A 23 -11.61 -7.96 20.08
C PRO A 23 -13.13 -7.79 19.86
N PRO A 24 -13.53 -7.11 18.77
CA PRO A 24 -14.92 -7.08 18.34
C PRO A 24 -15.56 -8.48 18.29
N ARG A 25 -16.81 -8.61 18.76
CA ARG A 25 -17.54 -9.89 18.91
C ARG A 25 -17.61 -10.74 17.62
N HIS A 26 -17.47 -10.11 16.45
CA HIS A 26 -17.54 -10.78 15.15
C HIS A 26 -16.21 -11.41 14.71
N LEU A 27 -15.09 -11.11 15.38
CA LEU A 27 -13.76 -11.59 14.96
C LEU A 27 -13.31 -12.87 15.66
N ALA A 28 -13.71 -13.14 16.91
CA ALA A 28 -13.40 -14.40 17.61
C ALA A 28 -14.11 -14.53 18.98
N ARG A 29 -14.10 -15.76 19.54
CA ARG A 29 -14.14 -15.99 21.00
C ARG A 29 -12.73 -15.74 21.56
N PHE A 30 -12.64 -15.06 22.69
CA PHE A 30 -11.39 -14.51 23.21
C PHE A 30 -10.44 -15.59 23.76
N HIS A 31 -9.37 -15.89 23.02
CA HIS A 31 -8.13 -16.44 23.57
C HIS A 31 -6.99 -15.53 23.18
N LEU A 32 -6.68 -14.54 24.02
CA LEU A 32 -5.46 -13.77 23.85
C LEU A 32 -4.28 -14.74 23.95
N TRP A 33 -3.53 -14.93 22.86
CA TRP A 33 -2.34 -15.76 22.87
C TRP A 33 -1.34 -15.14 23.86
N LYS A 34 -1.26 -15.71 25.07
CA LYS A 34 -0.24 -15.36 26.08
C LYS A 34 1.12 -15.98 25.77
N GLY A 35 1.21 -16.71 24.67
CA GLY A 35 2.36 -17.50 24.33
C GLY A 35 3.51 -16.66 23.79
N ILE A 36 4.66 -17.28 23.91
CA ILE A 36 5.92 -16.86 23.35
C ILE A 36 5.83 -16.84 21.82
N ILE A 37 6.43 -15.84 21.19
CA ILE A 37 6.49 -15.69 19.72
C ILE A 37 7.94 -15.65 19.23
N GLY A 38 8.17 -16.17 18.04
CA GLY A 38 9.46 -16.12 17.36
C GLY A 38 9.66 -14.79 16.64
N TYR A 39 10.89 -14.27 16.69
CA TYR A 39 11.29 -13.01 16.06
C TYR A 39 12.48 -13.22 15.12
N PRO A 40 12.58 -12.45 14.02
CA PRO A 40 11.56 -11.52 13.49
C PRO A 40 10.30 -12.27 13.04
N LEU A 41 9.16 -11.56 12.98
CA LEU A 41 7.90 -12.15 12.54
C LEU A 41 8.03 -12.68 11.10
N VAL A 42 7.76 -13.98 10.93
CA VAL A 42 7.85 -14.63 9.63
C VAL A 42 6.90 -13.96 8.64
N GLY A 43 7.46 -13.52 7.51
CA GLY A 43 6.71 -12.92 6.42
C GLY A 43 6.31 -11.45 6.63
N VAL A 44 6.87 -10.79 7.65
CA VAL A 44 7.02 -9.32 7.65
C VAL A 44 8.31 -9.00 6.87
N GLU A 45 8.22 -8.06 5.93
CA GLU A 45 9.38 -7.69 5.11
C GLU A 45 10.42 -6.93 5.92
N HIS A 46 11.68 -6.98 5.47
CA HIS A 46 12.73 -6.20 6.10
C HIS A 46 12.58 -4.71 5.84
N SER A 47 12.98 -3.86 6.80
CA SER A 47 12.93 -2.40 6.70
C SER A 47 13.60 -1.90 5.41
N THR A 48 14.76 -2.47 5.06
CA THR A 48 15.51 -2.16 3.84
C THR A 48 14.72 -2.41 2.56
N ARG A 49 13.94 -3.50 2.51
CA ARG A 49 13.07 -3.82 1.36
C ARG A 49 11.86 -2.90 1.29
N VAL A 50 11.28 -2.56 2.44
CA VAL A 50 10.17 -1.60 2.54
C VAL A 50 10.63 -0.20 2.11
N ALA A 51 11.81 0.24 2.55
CA ALA A 51 12.41 1.50 2.12
C ALA A 51 12.69 1.51 0.61
N TRP A 52 13.19 0.40 0.05
CA TRP A 52 13.39 0.27 -1.39
C TRP A 52 12.06 0.34 -2.18
N PHE A 53 11.02 -0.33 -1.69
CA PHE A 53 9.67 -0.23 -2.25
C PHE A 53 9.18 1.22 -2.30
N TYR A 54 9.36 1.99 -1.22
CA TYR A 54 8.95 3.39 -1.19
C TYR A 54 9.85 4.32 -1.99
N LYS A 55 11.13 3.99 -2.18
CA LYS A 55 12.04 4.81 -2.99
C LYS A 55 11.51 5.03 -4.42
N GLU A 56 10.97 4.00 -5.05
CA GLU A 56 10.36 4.13 -6.38
C GLU A 56 9.12 5.04 -6.36
N LEU A 57 8.26 4.87 -5.35
CA LEU A 57 7.02 5.63 -5.21
C LEU A 57 7.24 7.10 -4.83
N VAL A 58 8.26 7.38 -4.01
CA VAL A 58 8.69 8.74 -3.66
C VAL A 58 9.15 9.48 -4.91
N ALA A 59 9.96 8.84 -5.76
CA ALA A 59 10.44 9.47 -6.99
C ALA A 59 9.28 9.86 -7.90
N GLU A 60 8.26 9.01 -8.00
CA GLU A 60 7.04 9.26 -8.77
C GLU A 60 6.24 10.45 -8.20
N VAL A 61 6.05 10.50 -6.87
CA VAL A 61 5.35 11.62 -6.22
C VAL A 61 6.15 12.92 -6.29
N ALA A 62 7.48 12.87 -6.15
CA ALA A 62 8.34 14.03 -6.27
C ALA A 62 8.30 14.65 -7.68
N GLN A 63 8.21 13.82 -8.72
CA GLN A 63 8.08 14.25 -10.12
C GLN A 63 6.65 14.72 -10.47
N SER A 64 5.66 14.40 -9.65
CA SER A 64 4.28 14.84 -9.83
C SER A 64 4.11 16.33 -9.53
N ARG A 65 3.01 16.90 -10.04
CA ARG A 65 2.58 18.27 -9.71
C ARG A 65 1.52 18.29 -8.62
N LEU A 66 1.43 17.22 -7.81
CA LEU A 66 0.64 17.26 -6.58
C LEU A 66 1.09 18.45 -5.73
N ASP A 67 0.14 19.08 -5.04
CA ASP A 67 0.49 20.13 -4.10
C ASP A 67 1.40 19.60 -2.97
N GLU A 68 2.11 20.53 -2.33
CA GLU A 68 3.09 20.19 -1.30
C GLU A 68 2.45 19.57 -0.05
N THR A 69 1.19 19.86 0.25
CA THR A 69 0.49 19.26 1.39
C THR A 69 0.29 17.77 1.17
N ARG A 70 -0.14 17.34 -0.02
CA ARG A 70 -0.31 15.91 -0.35
C ARG A 70 1.04 15.19 -0.34
N LYS A 71 2.08 15.83 -0.88
CA LYS A 71 3.44 15.29 -0.87
C LYS A 71 3.98 15.11 0.54
N ASP A 72 3.77 16.09 1.42
CA ASP A 72 4.19 16.02 2.82
C ASP A 72 3.46 14.89 3.58
N LEU A 73 2.13 14.85 3.51
CA LEU A 73 1.33 13.80 4.14
C LEU A 73 1.75 12.41 3.65
N TYR A 74 1.97 12.27 2.35
CA TYR A 74 2.42 11.00 1.77
C TYR A 74 3.83 10.62 2.23
N ARG A 75 4.79 11.57 2.25
CA ARG A 75 6.16 11.31 2.73
C ARG A 75 6.17 10.86 4.18
N ARG A 76 5.46 11.59 5.05
CA ARG A 76 5.33 11.25 6.48
C ARG A 76 4.67 9.89 6.67
N PHE A 77 3.67 9.55 5.85
CA PHE A 77 3.07 8.22 5.86
C PHE A 77 4.15 7.15 5.63
N GLN A 78 4.96 7.29 4.58
CA GLN A 78 6.00 6.31 4.24
C GLN A 78 7.06 6.18 5.33
N GLU A 79 7.52 7.31 5.88
CA GLU A 79 8.45 7.35 7.00
C GLU A 79 7.93 6.51 8.17
N ARG A 80 6.64 6.67 8.53
CA ARG A 80 6.02 5.87 9.59
C ARG A 80 5.96 4.38 9.27
N VAL A 81 5.73 4.00 8.01
CA VAL A 81 5.76 2.58 7.63
C VAL A 81 7.17 2.00 7.75
N ILE A 82 8.18 2.75 7.33
CA ILE A 82 9.58 2.32 7.43
C ILE A 82 9.96 2.16 8.92
N SER A 83 9.65 3.17 9.75
CA SER A 83 9.91 3.13 11.19
C SER A 83 9.19 1.98 11.89
N ALA A 84 7.99 1.58 11.45
CA ALA A 84 7.32 0.40 11.98
C ALA A 84 8.13 -0.89 11.75
N HIS A 85 8.76 -1.02 10.58
CA HIS A 85 9.55 -2.20 10.24
C HIS A 85 10.92 -2.16 10.92
N GLU A 86 11.53 -0.97 11.06
CA GLU A 86 12.76 -0.78 11.85
C GLU A 86 12.53 -1.14 13.31
N ALA A 87 11.48 -0.61 13.95
CA ALA A 87 11.13 -0.93 15.33
C ALA A 87 10.87 -2.43 15.56
N HIS A 88 10.36 -3.14 14.54
CA HIS A 88 10.17 -4.57 14.59
C HIS A 88 11.49 -5.35 14.51
N GLU A 89 12.45 -4.88 13.71
CA GLU A 89 13.79 -5.46 13.58
C GLU A 89 14.68 -5.16 14.79
N GLU A 90 14.47 -4.03 15.47
CA GLU A 90 15.15 -3.67 16.72
C GLU A 90 14.82 -4.63 17.88
N VAL A 91 13.78 -5.46 17.75
CA VAL A 91 13.48 -6.54 18.70
C VAL A 91 14.54 -7.64 18.57
N GLN A 92 15.70 -7.42 19.20
CA GLN A 92 16.87 -8.31 19.17
C GLN A 92 16.74 -9.55 20.08
N VAL A 93 15.55 -10.14 20.12
CA VAL A 93 15.33 -11.44 20.78
C VAL A 93 14.92 -12.45 19.73
N ARG A 94 15.30 -13.73 19.91
CA ARG A 94 14.77 -14.82 19.07
C ARG A 94 13.37 -15.25 19.49
N ILE A 95 13.08 -15.05 20.77
CA ILE A 95 11.93 -15.57 21.49
C ILE A 95 11.45 -14.45 22.40
N GLY A 96 10.21 -14.00 22.21
CA GLY A 96 9.67 -12.82 22.88
C GLY A 96 8.17 -12.91 23.15
N THR A 97 7.54 -11.78 23.40
CA THR A 97 6.10 -11.68 23.65
C THR A 97 5.47 -10.67 22.72
N VAL A 98 4.17 -10.83 22.44
CA VAL A 98 3.41 -9.88 21.60
C VAL A 98 3.49 -8.42 22.10
N SER A 99 3.82 -8.18 23.38
CA SER A 99 4.02 -6.84 23.93
C SER A 99 5.16 -6.06 23.25
N GLN A 100 6.17 -6.74 22.71
CA GLN A 100 7.28 -6.10 21.98
C GLN A 100 6.85 -5.58 20.61
N LEU A 101 5.63 -5.91 20.14
CA LEU A 101 5.04 -5.37 18.91
C LEU A 101 4.25 -4.07 19.14
N ARG A 102 4.23 -3.54 20.38
CA ARG A 102 3.55 -2.27 20.70
C ARG A 102 4.11 -1.10 19.91
N GLU A 103 5.43 -0.91 19.92
CA GLU A 103 6.08 0.20 19.20
C GLU A 103 5.88 0.08 17.68
N PRO A 104 6.15 -1.07 17.03
CA PRO A 104 5.80 -1.25 15.62
C PRO A 104 4.33 -0.94 15.30
N LEU A 105 3.39 -1.34 16.16
CA LEU A 105 1.98 -1.06 15.97
C LEU A 105 1.66 0.44 16.08
N VAL A 106 2.29 1.17 16.99
CA VAL A 106 2.12 2.63 17.10
C VAL A 106 2.52 3.32 15.80
N GLN A 107 3.63 2.91 15.19
CA GLN A 107 4.07 3.46 13.92
C GLN A 107 3.12 3.10 12.77
N VAL A 108 2.59 1.86 12.74
CA VAL A 108 1.57 1.47 11.76
C VAL A 108 0.28 2.28 11.91
N ASP A 109 -0.21 2.47 13.14
CA ASP A 109 -1.42 3.25 13.42
C ASP A 109 -1.25 4.71 12.99
N ALA A 110 -0.09 5.31 13.30
CA ALA A 110 0.26 6.65 12.84
C ALA A 110 0.33 6.76 11.30
N ALA A 111 0.86 5.74 10.62
CA ALA A 111 0.87 5.69 9.17
C ALA A 111 -0.55 5.64 8.60
N LEU A 112 -1.42 4.79 9.14
CA LEU A 112 -2.82 4.70 8.71
C LEU A 112 -3.57 6.01 8.92
N GLN A 113 -3.33 6.71 10.02
CA GLN A 113 -3.91 8.02 10.29
C GLN A 113 -3.49 9.03 9.23
N LEU A 114 -2.21 9.06 8.82
CA LEU A 114 -1.74 9.96 7.77
C LEU A 114 -2.41 9.69 6.40
N ILE A 115 -2.73 8.43 6.08
CA ILE A 115 -3.52 8.12 4.88
C ILE A 115 -4.97 8.59 5.01
N LEU A 116 -5.57 8.51 6.20
CA LEU A 116 -6.89 9.07 6.48
C LEU A 116 -6.90 10.59 6.31
N ASP A 117 -5.92 11.27 6.91
CA ASP A 117 -5.77 12.73 6.80
C ASP A 117 -5.58 13.14 5.33
N LEU A 118 -4.82 12.37 4.55
CA LEU A 118 -4.64 12.58 3.11
C LEU A 118 -5.93 12.33 2.33
N ASN A 119 -6.76 11.34 2.70
CA ASN A 119 -8.08 11.15 2.09
C ASN A 119 -9.02 12.32 2.39
N GLU A 120 -9.04 12.81 3.64
CA GLU A 120 -9.87 13.96 4.03
C GLU A 120 -9.42 15.23 3.28
N TYR A 121 -8.11 15.42 3.13
CA TYR A 121 -7.56 16.51 2.35
C TYR A 121 -7.98 16.41 0.88
N ASP A 122 -7.93 15.22 0.27
CA ASP A 122 -8.36 15.01 -1.12
C ASP A 122 -9.85 15.23 -1.36
N ASP A 123 -10.69 15.02 -0.34
CA ASP A 123 -12.13 15.30 -0.45
C ASP A 123 -12.41 16.82 -0.43
N LYS A 124 -11.58 17.61 0.27
CA LYS A 124 -11.63 19.08 0.28
C LYS A 124 -10.93 19.70 -0.92
N HIS A 125 -9.88 19.06 -1.41
CA HIS A 125 -9.05 19.49 -2.54
C HIS A 125 -9.04 18.35 -3.55
N PRO A 126 -9.98 18.34 -4.52
CA PRO A 126 -10.03 17.28 -5.51
C PRO A 126 -8.74 17.21 -6.33
N VAL A 127 -8.33 15.99 -6.66
CA VAL A 127 -7.14 15.76 -7.48
C VAL A 127 -7.45 15.99 -8.96
N HIS A 128 -6.60 16.74 -9.65
CA HIS A 128 -6.72 17.04 -11.07
C HIS A 128 -5.69 16.31 -11.94
N TRP A 129 -5.99 16.11 -13.23
CA TRP A 129 -5.07 15.48 -14.20
C TRP A 129 -3.72 16.20 -14.30
N THR A 130 -3.72 17.51 -14.08
CA THR A 130 -2.50 18.32 -14.06
C THR A 130 -1.57 17.95 -12.92
N GLU A 131 -2.07 17.30 -11.88
CA GLU A 131 -1.33 16.98 -10.65
C GLU A 131 -0.79 15.55 -10.67
N VAL A 132 -1.62 14.57 -11.06
CA VAL A 132 -1.34 13.14 -10.82
C VAL A 132 -0.16 12.66 -11.62
N PHE A 133 -0.01 13.07 -12.89
CA PHE A 133 1.13 12.68 -13.75
C PHE A 133 1.36 13.65 -14.92
N PRO A 134 2.62 13.88 -15.35
CA PRO A 134 2.95 14.81 -16.42
C PRO A 134 2.84 14.25 -17.86
N THR A 135 2.59 12.95 -18.08
CA THR A 135 2.62 12.37 -19.43
C THR A 135 1.22 12.14 -20.02
N GLU A 136 0.98 12.74 -21.20
CA GLU A 136 -0.27 12.60 -21.97
C GLU A 136 -0.64 11.13 -22.27
N ASN A 137 0.35 10.24 -22.35
CA ASN A 137 0.16 8.81 -22.57
C ASN A 137 -0.67 8.14 -21.49
N VAL A 138 -0.52 8.52 -20.21
CA VAL A 138 -1.31 7.92 -19.12
C VAL A 138 -2.75 8.42 -19.17
N ARG A 139 -2.95 9.70 -19.49
CA ARG A 139 -4.28 10.31 -19.64
C ARG A 139 -5.08 9.73 -20.80
N SER A 140 -4.41 9.38 -21.89
CA SER A 140 -5.05 8.82 -23.09
C SER A 140 -5.24 7.30 -23.03
N GLN A 141 -4.44 6.59 -22.23
CA GLN A 141 -4.54 5.12 -22.06
C GLN A 141 -5.31 4.69 -20.80
N SER A 142 -5.44 5.56 -19.81
CA SER A 142 -6.20 5.28 -18.58
C SER A 142 -7.64 5.76 -18.73
N ARG A 143 -8.61 4.85 -18.54
CA ARG A 143 -10.04 5.26 -18.40
C ARG A 143 -10.43 5.52 -16.93
N LEU A 144 -9.45 5.64 -16.03
CA LEU A 144 -9.65 6.02 -14.63
C LEU A 144 -9.60 7.54 -14.49
N SER A 145 -10.42 8.09 -13.60
CA SER A 145 -10.34 9.49 -13.20
C SER A 145 -9.05 9.77 -12.40
N PRO A 146 -8.59 11.04 -12.31
CA PRO A 146 -7.46 11.44 -11.46
C PRO A 146 -7.60 10.97 -10.02
N LYS A 147 -8.82 11.11 -9.46
CA LYS A 147 -9.16 10.66 -8.11
C LYS A 147 -8.98 9.15 -7.96
N GLU A 148 -9.46 8.36 -8.92
CA GLU A 148 -9.32 6.90 -8.90
C GLU A 148 -7.85 6.46 -9.05
N LEU A 149 -7.06 7.15 -9.88
CA LEU A 149 -5.63 6.88 -10.04
C LEU A 149 -4.85 7.18 -8.75
N TRP A 150 -5.08 8.34 -8.15
CA TRP A 150 -4.43 8.72 -6.90
C TRP A 150 -4.83 7.79 -5.75
N HIS A 151 -6.12 7.45 -5.66
CA HIS A 151 -6.59 6.47 -4.69
C HIS A 151 -5.92 5.11 -4.89
N HIS A 152 -5.79 4.64 -6.13
CA HIS A 152 -5.09 3.40 -6.44
C HIS A 152 -3.62 3.44 -6.01
N PHE A 153 -2.92 4.55 -6.29
CA PHE A 153 -1.54 4.74 -5.87
C PHE A 153 -1.38 4.66 -4.34
N LYS A 154 -2.28 5.30 -3.59
CA LYS A 154 -2.30 5.21 -2.12
C LYS A 154 -2.59 3.78 -1.63
N LEU A 155 -3.51 3.07 -2.28
CA LEU A 155 -3.78 1.66 -1.97
C LEU A 155 -2.57 0.78 -2.25
N GLU A 156 -1.85 0.95 -3.36
CA GLU A 156 -0.58 0.23 -3.58
C GLU A 156 0.40 0.48 -2.43
N SER A 157 0.49 1.76 -2.03
CA SER A 157 1.43 2.22 -1.01
C SER A 157 1.13 1.65 0.38
N ILE A 158 -0.13 1.40 0.76
CA ILE A 158 -0.49 0.91 2.11
C ILE A 158 -0.18 -0.58 2.33
N ARG A 159 0.16 -1.33 1.26
CA ARG A 159 0.31 -2.78 1.30
C ARG A 159 1.25 -3.28 2.40
N PRO A 160 2.45 -2.70 2.63
CA PRO A 160 3.33 -3.15 3.70
C PRO A 160 2.69 -3.03 5.09
N CYS A 161 1.91 -1.97 5.35
CA CYS A 161 1.16 -1.82 6.60
C CYS A 161 0.13 -2.94 6.79
N LEU A 162 -0.62 -3.25 5.72
CA LEU A 162 -1.67 -4.27 5.78
C LEU A 162 -1.09 -5.67 6.03
N VAL A 163 0.02 -5.99 5.37
CA VAL A 163 0.73 -7.25 5.60
C VAL A 163 1.19 -7.33 7.06
N PHE A 164 1.81 -6.27 7.57
CA PHE A 164 2.24 -6.20 8.98
C PHE A 164 1.07 -6.44 9.94
N LEU A 165 -0.07 -5.76 9.73
CA LEU A 165 -1.26 -5.89 10.58
C LEU A 165 -1.87 -7.29 10.55
N VAL A 166 -1.99 -7.90 9.36
CA VAL A 166 -2.52 -9.27 9.25
C VAL A 166 -1.63 -10.25 10.01
N ARG A 167 -0.30 -10.10 9.93
CA ARG A 167 0.65 -10.92 10.70
C ARG A 167 0.47 -10.76 12.19
N LEU A 168 0.38 -9.52 12.66
CA LEU A 168 0.14 -9.24 14.07
C LEU A 168 -1.19 -9.82 14.55
N LEU A 169 -2.26 -9.61 13.80
CA LEU A 169 -3.60 -10.12 14.15
C LEU A 169 -3.66 -11.65 14.15
N ARG A 170 -2.93 -12.32 13.25
CA ARG A 170 -2.79 -13.77 13.26
C ARG A 170 -2.19 -14.30 14.57
N LEU A 171 -1.25 -13.55 15.16
CA LEU A 171 -0.65 -13.91 16.46
C LEU A 171 -1.61 -13.63 17.61
N LEU A 172 -2.31 -12.50 17.57
CA LEU A 172 -3.22 -12.07 18.64
C LEU A 172 -4.52 -12.89 18.65
N LEU A 173 -4.98 -13.33 17.48
CA LEU A 173 -6.27 -13.98 17.23
C LEU A 173 -6.07 -15.29 16.42
N PRO A 174 -5.39 -16.30 17.01
CA PRO A 174 -5.04 -17.56 16.34
C PRO A 174 -6.25 -18.37 15.88
N ASP A 175 -7.38 -18.26 16.61
CA ASP A 175 -8.63 -18.98 16.34
C ASP A 175 -9.23 -18.65 14.96
N SER A 176 -8.80 -17.53 14.37
CA SER A 176 -9.21 -17.07 13.04
C SER A 176 -8.12 -17.29 11.98
N SER A 177 -7.23 -18.28 12.14
CA SER A 177 -6.11 -18.53 11.21
C SER A 177 -6.52 -18.59 9.74
N ALA A 178 -7.64 -19.25 9.43
CA ALA A 178 -8.13 -19.34 8.04
C ALA A 178 -8.48 -17.97 7.43
N LEU A 179 -9.09 -17.07 8.23
CA LEU A 179 -9.37 -15.70 7.82
C LEU A 179 -8.06 -14.94 7.53
N TRP A 180 -7.07 -15.06 8.42
CA TRP A 180 -5.80 -14.35 8.25
C TRP A 180 -5.00 -14.87 7.06
N GLU A 181 -5.02 -16.17 6.80
CA GLU A 181 -4.41 -16.78 5.62
C GLU A 181 -5.07 -16.28 4.33
N GLU A 182 -6.40 -16.20 4.29
CA GLU A 182 -7.13 -15.65 3.15
C GLU A 182 -6.78 -14.17 2.92
N CYS A 183 -6.67 -13.37 3.99
CA CYS A 183 -6.28 -11.97 3.92
C CYS A 183 -4.85 -11.81 3.37
N GLU A 184 -3.92 -12.61 3.88
CA GLU A 184 -2.52 -12.61 3.46
C GLU A 184 -2.37 -13.01 1.99
N GLU A 185 -3.06 -14.07 1.57
CA GLU A 185 -3.06 -14.53 0.19
C GLU A 185 -3.70 -13.49 -0.74
N SER A 186 -4.79 -12.86 -0.30
CA SER A 186 -5.40 -11.75 -1.02
C SER A 186 -4.41 -10.60 -1.21
N LEU A 187 -3.71 -10.20 -0.15
CA LEU A 187 -2.69 -9.15 -0.20
C LEU A 187 -1.49 -9.52 -1.07
N ARG A 188 -1.18 -10.81 -1.29
CA ARG A 188 -0.11 -11.26 -2.20
C ARG A 188 -0.48 -11.12 -3.67
N ARG A 189 -1.75 -11.26 -4.01
CA ARG A 189 -2.22 -11.21 -5.40
C ARG A 189 -1.95 -9.84 -6.01
N ARG A 190 -1.50 -9.82 -7.26
CA ARG A 190 -1.30 -8.58 -8.03
C ARG A 190 -2.59 -7.76 -8.19
N GLU A 191 -3.73 -8.44 -8.12
CA GLU A 191 -5.07 -7.88 -8.28
C GLU A 191 -5.73 -7.56 -6.93
N TRP A 192 -4.99 -7.54 -5.82
CA TRP A 192 -5.55 -7.32 -4.48
C TRP A 192 -6.30 -5.98 -4.38
N ILE A 193 -5.82 -4.95 -5.08
CA ILE A 193 -6.47 -3.64 -5.13
C ILE A 193 -7.79 -3.71 -5.88
N LEU A 194 -7.87 -4.52 -6.94
CA LEU A 194 -9.13 -4.75 -7.65
C LEU A 194 -10.15 -5.42 -6.73
N GLN A 195 -9.72 -6.46 -6.01
CA GLN A 195 -10.56 -7.14 -5.04
C GLN A 195 -10.99 -6.19 -3.90
N PHE A 196 -10.07 -5.34 -3.44
CA PHE A 196 -10.33 -4.34 -2.43
C PHE A 196 -11.36 -3.27 -2.86
N ILE A 197 -11.26 -2.79 -4.10
CA ILE A 197 -12.22 -1.83 -4.69
C ILE A 197 -13.58 -2.50 -4.88
N LEU A 198 -13.63 -3.73 -5.38
CA LEU A 198 -14.88 -4.46 -5.62
C LEU A 198 -15.65 -4.75 -4.32
N ASP A 199 -14.93 -5.00 -3.24
CA ASP A 199 -15.51 -5.42 -1.97
C ASP A 199 -15.70 -4.27 -0.98
N SER A 200 -15.28 -3.05 -1.34
CA SER A 200 -15.63 -1.84 -0.62
C SER A 200 -17.10 -1.50 -0.90
N PRO A 201 -17.94 -1.17 0.11
CA PRO A 201 -19.33 -0.81 -0.11
C PRO A 201 -19.36 0.43 -0.97
N ARG A 202 -20.17 0.36 -2.00
CA ARG A 202 -20.47 1.51 -2.84
C ARG A 202 -21.11 2.56 -1.96
N LEU A 203 -20.58 3.78 -2.00
CA LEU A 203 -21.37 4.96 -1.63
C LEU A 203 -22.69 4.88 -2.42
N PRO A 204 -23.85 5.11 -1.79
CA PRO A 204 -25.13 5.04 -2.46
C PRO A 204 -25.24 6.20 -3.45
N ASN A 205 -24.68 6.02 -4.65
CA ASN A 205 -24.96 6.88 -5.79
C ASN A 205 -25.84 6.09 -6.76
N THR A 206 -27.05 6.63 -6.89
CA THR A 206 -28.09 6.30 -7.86
C THR A 206 -27.53 6.13 -9.27
N SER A 207 -27.30 4.90 -9.72
CA SER A 207 -27.51 4.48 -11.12
C SER A 207 -27.33 2.97 -11.28
N THR A 208 -28.32 2.37 -11.91
CA THR A 208 -28.47 0.98 -12.33
C THR A 208 -27.35 0.51 -13.29
N ARG A 209 -26.62 -0.56 -12.96
CA ARG A 209 -26.36 -1.78 -13.79
C ARG A 209 -25.10 -2.59 -13.39
N PRO A 210 -25.12 -3.94 -13.48
CA PRO A 210 -23.97 -4.83 -13.28
C PRO A 210 -22.85 -4.78 -14.36
N GLN A 211 -23.06 -4.11 -15.49
CA GLN A 211 -22.06 -4.05 -16.60
C GLN A 211 -20.91 -3.06 -16.34
N ALA A 212 -21.10 -2.06 -15.48
CA ALA A 212 -20.08 -1.05 -15.17
C ALA A 212 -18.88 -1.61 -14.40
N SER A 213 -19.05 -2.67 -13.60
CA SER A 213 -17.96 -3.29 -12.85
C SER A 213 -16.98 -4.05 -13.75
N LYS A 214 -17.47 -4.83 -14.72
CA LYS A 214 -16.61 -5.55 -15.68
C LYS A 214 -15.84 -4.61 -16.61
N ALA A 215 -16.48 -3.54 -17.08
CA ALA A 215 -15.82 -2.52 -17.91
C ALA A 215 -14.78 -1.70 -17.12
N ARG A 216 -15.03 -1.43 -15.84
CA ARG A 216 -14.02 -0.86 -14.94
C ARG A 216 -12.86 -1.82 -14.70
N LEU A 217 -13.13 -3.11 -14.48
CA LEU A 217 -12.09 -4.12 -14.23
C LEU A 217 -11.12 -4.30 -15.41
N SER A 218 -11.62 -4.33 -16.65
CA SER A 218 -10.75 -4.35 -17.83
C SER A 218 -9.95 -3.05 -17.98
N THR A 219 -10.59 -1.91 -17.70
CA THR A 219 -9.93 -0.59 -17.67
C THR A 219 -8.78 -0.53 -16.68
N PHE A 220 -8.98 -1.02 -15.46
CA PHE A 220 -7.98 -1.06 -14.41
C PHE A 220 -6.77 -1.93 -14.82
N ARG A 221 -7.02 -3.10 -15.42
CA ARG A 221 -5.97 -4.00 -15.92
C ARG A 221 -5.11 -3.32 -17.00
N THR A 222 -5.75 -2.62 -17.94
CA THR A 222 -5.06 -1.90 -19.02
C THR A 222 -4.23 -0.72 -18.51
N ALA A 223 -4.73 0.05 -17.53
CA ALA A 223 -3.95 1.12 -16.90
C ALA A 223 -2.71 0.58 -16.17
N LEU A 224 -2.82 -0.60 -15.55
CA LEU A 224 -1.72 -1.29 -14.86
C LEU A 224 -0.62 -1.78 -15.84
N GLU A 225 -1.01 -2.25 -17.02
CA GLU A 225 -0.08 -2.69 -18.08
C GLU A 225 0.58 -1.51 -18.79
N SER A 226 -0.17 -0.44 -19.05
CA SER A 226 0.35 0.81 -19.61
C SER A 226 1.46 1.42 -18.73
N ARG A 227 1.26 1.48 -17.41
CA ARG A 227 2.26 1.99 -16.43
C ARG A 227 3.54 1.14 -16.38
N LYS A 228 3.48 -0.15 -16.74
CA LYS A 228 4.66 -1.02 -16.86
C LYS A 228 5.37 -0.90 -18.20
N ASN A 229 4.62 -0.72 -19.29
CA ASN A 229 5.21 -0.52 -20.62
C ASN A 229 5.93 0.85 -20.74
N THR A 230 5.53 1.85 -19.96
CA THR A 230 6.30 3.11 -19.83
C THR A 230 7.60 2.93 -19.04
N ARG A 231 7.70 1.94 -18.13
CA ARG A 231 8.95 1.62 -17.40
C ARG A 231 10.04 0.97 -18.28
N PHE A 232 9.68 0.38 -19.43
CA PHE A 232 10.61 -0.34 -20.31
C PHE A 232 11.02 0.41 -21.59
N ARG A 233 10.46 1.60 -21.86
CA ARG A 233 10.70 2.33 -23.13
C ARG A 233 11.60 3.56 -23.01
N SER A 234 12.19 3.78 -21.84
CA SER A 234 13.16 4.85 -21.59
C SER A 234 14.54 4.27 -21.28
N GLU A 235 15.07 3.49 -22.21
CA GLU A 235 16.52 3.43 -22.43
C GLU A 235 16.86 4.37 -23.59
N PRO A 236 17.83 5.28 -23.45
CA PRO A 236 18.30 6.04 -24.60
C PRO A 236 19.07 5.07 -25.50
N SER A 237 18.55 4.81 -26.70
CA SER A 237 19.32 4.27 -27.80
C SER A 237 20.41 5.28 -28.17
N GLY A 238 21.52 5.25 -27.44
CA GLY A 238 22.73 5.96 -27.80
C GLY A 238 23.38 5.24 -28.97
N THR A 239 23.14 5.74 -30.17
CA THR A 239 24.11 5.63 -31.26
C THR A 239 25.34 6.48 -30.91
N PRO A 240 26.55 5.98 -31.12
CA PRO A 240 27.67 6.82 -31.50
C PRO A 240 27.94 6.61 -32.99
N ARG A 241 27.69 7.66 -33.76
CA ARG A 241 28.33 7.90 -35.05
C ARG A 241 29.78 8.35 -34.78
N ASP A 242 30.63 8.17 -35.80
CA ASP A 242 31.95 8.76 -36.00
C ASP A 242 33.17 7.92 -35.57
N GLY A 243 33.39 6.83 -36.33
CA GLY A 243 34.73 6.33 -36.63
C GLY A 243 35.31 7.10 -37.82
N ILE A 244 36.25 7.98 -37.54
CA ILE A 244 37.01 8.78 -38.51
C ILE A 244 37.88 7.83 -39.35
N TYR A 245 37.74 7.94 -40.67
CA TYR A 245 38.71 7.43 -41.64
C TYR A 245 40.02 8.21 -41.50
N GLN A 246 41.13 7.51 -41.28
CA GLN A 246 42.45 7.94 -41.74
C GLN A 246 43.13 6.75 -42.44
N GLU A 247 43.04 6.76 -43.77
CA GLU A 247 44.09 6.22 -44.62
C GLU A 247 45.23 7.22 -44.62
N GLU A 248 46.45 6.80 -44.27
CA GLU A 248 47.66 7.38 -44.85
C GLU A 248 48.78 6.32 -44.98
N LYS A 249 49.06 6.03 -46.25
CA LYS A 249 50.22 5.42 -46.90
C LYS A 249 51.52 5.29 -46.06
N ASN A 250 52.03 4.07 -45.98
CA ASN A 250 53.28 3.63 -46.65
C ASN A 250 53.42 2.11 -46.61
#